data_AF-A0A562I9Q7-F1
#
_entry.id   AF-A0A562I9Q7-F1
#
_cell.length_a   1.000
_cell.length_b   1.000
_cell.length_c   1.000
_cell.angle_alpha   90.00
_cell.angle_beta   90.00
_cell.angle_gamma   90.00
#
_symmetry.space_group_name_H-M   'P 1'
#
loop_
_entity.id
_entity.type
_entity.pdbx_description
1 polymer ?
#
loop_
_entity_poly.entity_id
_entity_poly.type
_entity_poly.pdbx_seq_one_letter_code
_entity_poly.pdbx_strand_id
1 'polypeptide(L)'
;MAAGKQPDGGRPGKPATRDAGGRLVRISTVVVASTCIGFGVAGCDSGGADVPAPTAVERGDTVPILQRSFASQGICYGWQLEDSGEVVSVGSNLGGGVSASTEDSRCPRWVEVIADIRYTSESSEANDWATVYLNGSSDFRPRDLTTIQLNLGRFGLTNDVFLDDPGWAITRAAVTVPLLMAEAGLTQPAAVPAASPVASVAPLPDAGTDLWRDRRAYLIATGALLLVTALFVTVGLVQRRRQLRAAVPAQRPEADRARSRTRESA
;
A
#
# COMPACT_ATOMS: atom_id res chain seq x y z
N MET A 1 42.28 -78.19 13.71
CA MET A 1 43.47 -77.44 13.25
C MET A 1 43.09 -75.98 13.14
N ALA A 2 43.83 -75.11 13.85
CA ALA A 2 44.00 -73.65 13.72
C ALA A 2 42.76 -72.76 13.54
N ALA A 3 42.59 -71.57 14.13
CA ALA A 3 43.25 -70.75 15.15
C ALA A 3 42.18 -69.66 15.43
N GLY A 4 41.79 -69.35 16.66
CA GLY A 4 42.44 -68.38 17.54
C GLY A 4 42.12 -66.91 17.19
N LYS A 5 41.27 -66.22 17.97
CA LYS A 5 41.60 -64.98 18.72
C LYS A 5 40.41 -64.41 19.50
N GLN A 6 40.65 -64.22 20.80
CA GLN A 6 39.85 -63.48 21.78
C GLN A 6 40.27 -61.98 21.79
N PRO A 7 39.67 -61.10 22.62
CA PRO A 7 39.18 -59.78 22.23
C PRO A 7 40.13 -58.65 22.65
N ASP A 8 39.85 -57.41 22.25
CA ASP A 8 40.35 -56.26 23.01
C ASP A 8 39.40 -55.07 22.90
N GLY A 9 39.10 -54.49 24.06
CA GLY A 9 38.35 -53.26 24.22
C GLY A 9 39.21 -52.03 23.98
N GLY A 10 38.58 -50.91 23.63
CA GLY A 10 39.30 -49.66 23.41
C GLY A 10 38.40 -48.45 23.20
N ARG A 11 38.03 -47.82 24.33
CA ARG A 11 37.70 -46.40 24.59
C ARG A 11 36.75 -45.58 23.67
N PRO A 12 35.89 -44.75 24.27
CA PRO A 12 34.98 -43.86 23.54
C PRO A 12 35.73 -42.68 22.90
N GLY A 13 35.51 -42.48 21.60
CA GLY A 13 35.95 -41.31 20.86
C GLY A 13 35.17 -40.07 21.28
N LYS A 14 35.89 -38.98 21.59
CA LYS A 14 35.35 -37.62 21.71
C LYS A 14 34.71 -37.21 20.38
N PRO A 15 33.50 -36.63 20.36
CA PRO A 15 32.99 -35.98 19.16
C PRO A 15 33.74 -34.66 18.92
N ALA A 16 34.22 -34.49 17.69
CA ALA A 16 34.78 -33.25 17.18
C ALA A 16 33.68 -32.17 17.13
N THR A 17 33.83 -31.11 17.93
CA THR A 17 33.03 -29.89 17.82
C THR A 17 33.40 -29.19 16.51
N ARG A 18 32.59 -29.38 15.47
CA ARG A 18 32.65 -28.61 14.22
C ARG A 18 32.05 -27.23 14.45
N ASP A 19 32.81 -26.22 14.02
CA ASP A 19 32.52 -24.79 14.03
C ASP A 19 31.09 -24.42 13.63
N ALA A 20 30.28 -24.02 14.61
CA ALA A 20 28.93 -23.48 14.41
C ALA A 20 28.92 -21.95 14.16
N GLY A 21 30.07 -21.27 14.24
CA GLY A 21 30.14 -19.80 14.19
C GLY A 21 30.07 -19.17 12.79
N GLY A 22 30.27 -19.95 11.71
CA GLY A 22 30.38 -19.41 10.34
C GLY A 22 29.10 -19.44 9.50
N ARG A 23 28.07 -20.21 9.91
CA ARG A 23 26.83 -20.37 9.12
C ARG A 23 25.72 -19.39 9.48
N LEU A 24 25.69 -18.87 10.70
CA LEU A 24 24.65 -17.93 11.14
C LEU A 24 24.73 -16.56 10.45
N VAL A 25 25.93 -16.09 10.10
CA VAL A 25 26.13 -14.79 9.44
C VAL A 25 25.71 -14.79 7.97
N ARG A 26 25.67 -15.94 7.28
CA ARG A 26 25.24 -16.02 5.88
C ARG A 26 23.73 -16.15 5.70
N ILE A 27 23.02 -16.68 6.71
CA ILE A 27 21.56 -16.88 6.63
C ILE A 27 20.82 -15.55 6.90
N SER A 28 21.36 -14.67 7.76
CA SER A 28 20.71 -13.38 8.04
C SER A 28 20.70 -12.42 6.85
N THR A 29 21.69 -12.46 5.96
CA THR A 29 21.77 -11.53 4.81
C THR A 29 20.80 -11.89 3.69
N VAL A 30 20.46 -13.17 3.52
CA VAL A 30 19.55 -13.63 2.46
C VAL A 30 18.08 -13.38 2.83
N VAL A 31 17.72 -13.53 4.10
CA VAL A 31 16.33 -13.33 4.57
C VAL A 31 15.93 -11.85 4.54
N VAL A 32 16.85 -10.92 4.84
CA VAL A 32 16.56 -9.48 4.78
C VAL A 32 16.45 -8.99 3.33
N ALA A 33 17.18 -9.58 2.38
CA ALA A 33 17.06 -9.23 0.97
C ALA A 33 15.80 -9.81 0.31
N SER A 34 15.35 -11.02 0.69
CA SER A 34 14.15 -11.62 0.09
C SER A 34 12.83 -11.04 0.60
N THR A 35 12.81 -10.50 1.82
CA THR A 35 11.58 -9.96 2.42
C THR A 35 11.24 -8.56 1.88
N CYS A 36 12.20 -7.85 1.29
CA CYS A 36 11.96 -6.55 0.65
C CYS A 36 11.39 -6.63 -0.77
N ILE A 37 11.29 -7.82 -1.37
CA ILE A 37 10.78 -7.99 -2.75
C ILE A 37 9.35 -8.59 -2.75
N GLY A 38 8.90 -9.18 -1.62
CA GLY A 38 7.69 -10.00 -1.56
C GLY A 38 6.34 -9.30 -1.31
N PHE A 39 6.30 -7.98 -1.13
CA PHE A 39 5.06 -7.24 -0.82
C PHE A 39 4.55 -6.33 -1.95
N GLY A 40 5.15 -6.39 -3.14
CA GLY A 40 4.87 -5.44 -4.23
C GLY A 40 4.16 -5.97 -5.47
N VAL A 41 3.77 -7.24 -5.54
CA VAL A 41 3.25 -7.82 -6.81
C VAL A 41 2.02 -8.70 -6.57
N ALA A 42 0.94 -8.07 -6.11
CA ALA A 42 -0.42 -8.58 -6.24
C ALA A 42 -1.25 -7.55 -7.02
N GLY A 43 -0.84 -7.37 -8.27
CA GLY A 43 -1.55 -6.62 -9.30
C GLY A 43 -1.03 -7.18 -10.62
N CYS A 44 -1.71 -8.19 -11.13
CA CYS A 44 -1.46 -8.67 -12.50
C CYS A 44 -2.00 -7.59 -13.43
N ASP A 45 -1.18 -6.58 -13.67
CA ASP A 45 -1.45 -5.51 -14.61
C ASP A 45 -1.18 -6.05 -16.02
N SER A 46 -2.24 -6.49 -16.69
CA SER A 46 -2.25 -6.49 -18.15
C SER A 46 -2.47 -5.05 -18.54
N GLY A 47 -1.45 -4.39 -19.11
CA GLY A 47 -1.49 -3.01 -19.63
C GLY A 47 -2.55 -2.83 -20.70
N GLY A 48 -3.80 -2.85 -20.26
CA GLY A 48 -5.01 -2.69 -21.04
C GLY A 48 -5.47 -1.25 -20.91
N ALA A 49 -5.91 -0.68 -22.02
CA ALA A 49 -6.57 0.62 -22.08
C ALA A 49 -7.98 0.59 -21.47
N ASP A 50 -8.23 -0.32 -20.52
CA ASP A 50 -9.54 -0.55 -19.93
C ASP A 50 -9.81 0.49 -18.85
N VAL A 51 -11.03 1.03 -18.82
CA VAL A 51 -11.42 1.99 -17.79
C VAL A 51 -11.77 1.27 -16.48
N PRO A 52 -11.05 1.51 -15.36
CA PRO A 52 -11.35 0.84 -14.10
C PRO A 52 -12.67 1.30 -13.50
N ALA A 53 -13.56 0.34 -13.22
CA ALA A 53 -14.83 0.58 -12.54
C ALA A 53 -14.63 1.03 -11.07
N PRO A 54 -15.58 1.79 -10.49
CA PRO A 54 -15.59 2.08 -9.06
C PRO A 54 -15.57 0.79 -8.21
N THR A 55 -14.75 0.82 -7.17
CA THR A 55 -14.64 -0.28 -6.21
C THR A 55 -15.96 -0.55 -5.50
N ALA A 56 -16.11 -1.75 -4.93
CA ALA A 56 -17.30 -2.07 -4.13
C ALA A 56 -17.47 -1.14 -2.92
N VAL A 57 -16.38 -0.64 -2.34
CA VAL A 57 -16.40 0.29 -1.21
C VAL A 57 -16.91 1.66 -1.66
N GLU A 58 -16.37 2.22 -2.75
CA GLU A 58 -16.81 3.52 -3.28
C GLU A 58 -18.29 3.52 -3.64
N ARG A 59 -18.77 2.44 -4.29
CA ARG A 59 -20.20 2.27 -4.58
C ARG A 59 -21.02 2.13 -3.30
N GLY A 60 -20.53 1.35 -2.34
CA GLY A 60 -21.16 1.12 -1.03
C GLY A 60 -21.31 2.40 -0.21
N ASP A 61 -20.36 3.32 -0.30
CA ASP A 61 -20.39 4.62 0.39
C ASP A 61 -21.23 5.66 -0.35
N THR A 62 -21.28 5.58 -1.68
CA THR A 62 -22.01 6.51 -2.55
C THR A 62 -23.52 6.35 -2.44
N VAL A 63 -24.02 5.11 -2.56
CA VAL A 63 -25.47 4.83 -2.59
C VAL A 63 -26.22 5.41 -1.38
N PRO A 64 -25.77 5.21 -0.12
CA PRO A 64 -26.44 5.80 1.05
C PRO A 64 -26.45 7.33 1.08
N ILE A 65 -25.45 7.98 0.48
CA ILE A 65 -25.44 9.44 0.35
C ILE A 65 -26.52 9.87 -0.65
N LEU A 66 -26.59 9.24 -1.82
CA LEU A 66 -27.61 9.54 -2.82
C LEU A 66 -29.03 9.26 -2.32
N GLN A 67 -29.23 8.22 -1.52
CA GLN A 67 -30.50 7.92 -0.85
C GLN A 67 -30.95 9.04 0.09
N ARG A 68 -30.03 9.60 0.89
CA ARG A 68 -30.34 10.74 1.77
C ARG A 68 -30.66 12.00 0.97
N SER A 69 -29.91 12.28 -0.09
CA SER A 69 -30.20 13.38 -1.00
C SER A 69 -31.60 13.23 -1.61
N PHE A 70 -31.93 12.05 -2.14
CA PHE A 70 -33.26 11.73 -2.66
C PHE A 70 -34.36 11.95 -1.61
N ALA A 71 -34.18 11.46 -0.38
CA ALA A 71 -35.17 11.60 0.69
C ALA A 71 -35.48 13.07 1.03
N SER A 72 -34.53 13.98 0.83
CA SER A 72 -34.70 15.41 1.11
C SER A 72 -35.11 16.25 -0.09
N GLN A 73 -34.67 15.88 -1.30
CA GLN A 73 -34.80 16.69 -2.52
C GLN A 73 -35.83 16.13 -3.50
N GLY A 74 -36.24 14.87 -3.35
CA GLY A 74 -37.19 14.19 -4.24
C GLY A 74 -36.68 13.99 -5.66
N ILE A 75 -35.35 14.02 -5.86
CA ILE A 75 -34.69 13.83 -7.16
C ILE A 75 -33.78 12.61 -7.05
N CYS A 76 -33.89 11.69 -8.01
CA CYS A 76 -32.98 10.56 -8.08
C CYS A 76 -31.63 11.02 -8.63
N TYR A 77 -30.57 10.62 -7.95
CA TYR A 77 -29.20 10.97 -8.32
C TYR A 77 -28.46 9.69 -8.67
N GLY A 78 -27.62 9.75 -9.69
CA GLY A 78 -26.86 8.60 -10.14
C GLY A 78 -25.58 8.94 -10.88
N TRP A 79 -24.93 7.88 -11.33
CA TRP A 79 -23.70 7.93 -12.08
C TRP A 79 -23.68 6.85 -13.17
N GLN A 80 -22.99 7.16 -14.26
CA GLN A 80 -22.67 6.25 -15.35
C GLN A 80 -21.23 6.51 -15.79
N LEU A 81 -20.41 5.47 -15.74
CA LEU A 81 -19.04 5.46 -16.23
C LEU A 81 -19.00 4.65 -17.51
N GLU A 82 -18.46 5.23 -18.56
CA GLU A 82 -18.36 4.65 -19.89
C GLU A 82 -16.90 4.54 -20.33
N ASP A 83 -16.60 3.47 -21.05
CA ASP A 83 -15.40 3.30 -21.85
C ASP A 83 -15.76 3.42 -23.32
N SER A 84 -15.44 4.56 -23.93
CA SER A 84 -15.73 4.85 -25.33
C SER A 84 -17.22 4.62 -25.68
N GLY A 85 -18.12 5.01 -24.78
CA GLY A 85 -19.57 4.81 -24.87
C GLY A 85 -20.11 3.44 -24.42
N GLU A 86 -19.26 2.49 -24.02
CA GLU A 86 -19.69 1.23 -23.40
C GLU A 86 -19.82 1.41 -21.88
N VAL A 87 -20.96 1.04 -21.30
CA VAL A 87 -21.20 1.22 -19.86
C VAL A 87 -20.35 0.24 -19.04
N VAL A 88 -19.36 0.78 -18.32
CA VAL A 88 -18.48 0.05 -17.40
C VAL A 88 -19.11 -0.07 -16.02
N SER A 89 -19.72 1.01 -15.53
CA SER A 89 -20.38 1.03 -14.23
C SER A 89 -21.54 1.99 -14.22
N VAL A 90 -22.59 1.61 -13.51
CA VAL A 90 -23.77 2.45 -13.33
C VAL A 90 -24.32 2.31 -11.92
N GLY A 91 -24.97 3.34 -11.40
CA GLY A 91 -25.66 3.27 -10.12
C GLY A 91 -26.40 4.54 -9.76
N SER A 92 -27.24 4.44 -8.73
CA SER A 92 -28.09 5.54 -8.26
C SER A 92 -28.47 5.38 -6.80
N ASN A 93 -29.33 6.27 -6.30
CA ASN A 93 -30.01 6.10 -5.02
C ASN A 93 -30.79 4.77 -4.90
N LEU A 94 -31.14 4.11 -6.02
CA LEU A 94 -31.80 2.81 -6.02
C LEU A 94 -30.84 1.63 -5.80
N GLY A 95 -29.53 1.87 -5.90
CA GLY A 95 -28.49 0.85 -5.72
C GLY A 95 -27.40 0.92 -6.77
N GLY A 96 -26.33 0.15 -6.54
CA GLY A 96 -25.33 -0.11 -7.58
C GLY A 96 -25.90 -1.01 -8.68
N GLY A 97 -25.55 -0.73 -9.94
CA GLY A 97 -26.08 -1.44 -11.11
C GLY A 97 -27.45 -0.95 -11.60
N VAL A 98 -27.98 0.13 -11.01
CA VAL A 98 -29.29 0.71 -11.40
C VAL A 98 -29.10 2.17 -11.78
N SER A 99 -29.29 2.50 -13.06
CA SER A 99 -29.23 3.89 -13.54
C SER A 99 -30.37 4.73 -12.97
N ALA A 100 -30.09 6.01 -12.71
CA ALA A 100 -31.13 6.96 -12.32
C ALA A 100 -32.07 7.30 -13.50
N SER A 101 -31.60 7.13 -14.74
CA SER A 101 -32.33 7.44 -15.97
C SER A 101 -33.20 6.30 -16.50
N THR A 102 -33.20 5.15 -15.82
CA THR A 102 -34.16 4.07 -16.11
C THR A 102 -35.57 4.63 -15.96
N GLU A 103 -36.51 4.25 -16.84
CA GLU A 103 -37.95 4.59 -16.74
C GLU A 103 -38.62 3.88 -15.54
N ASP A 104 -38.01 3.98 -14.36
CA ASP A 104 -38.52 3.50 -13.10
C ASP A 104 -39.46 4.54 -12.53
N SER A 105 -40.70 4.12 -12.26
CA SER A 105 -41.73 4.96 -11.63
C SER A 105 -41.30 5.60 -10.30
N ARG A 106 -40.26 5.07 -9.64
CA ARG A 106 -39.69 5.63 -8.40
C ARG A 106 -38.81 6.86 -8.65
N CYS A 107 -38.37 7.09 -9.89
CA CYS A 107 -37.47 8.17 -10.29
C CYS A 107 -38.05 9.05 -11.41
N PRO A 108 -39.23 9.67 -11.22
CA PRO A 108 -39.82 10.54 -12.25
C PRO A 108 -38.97 11.79 -12.51
N ARG A 109 -38.19 12.24 -11.51
CA ARG A 109 -37.24 13.34 -11.61
C ARG A 109 -35.85 12.81 -11.27
N TRP A 110 -34.90 12.97 -12.18
CA TRP A 110 -33.57 12.39 -12.01
C TRP A 110 -32.48 13.25 -12.62
N VAL A 111 -31.26 13.10 -12.10
CA VAL A 111 -30.01 13.68 -12.63
C VAL A 111 -28.90 12.65 -12.49
N GLU A 112 -28.16 12.43 -13.57
CA GLU A 112 -27.09 11.44 -13.65
C GLU A 112 -25.80 12.09 -14.15
N VAL A 113 -24.69 11.86 -13.46
CA VAL A 113 -23.35 12.23 -13.97
C VAL A 113 -22.91 11.13 -14.92
N ILE A 114 -22.50 11.51 -16.13
CA ILE A 114 -21.94 10.58 -17.11
C ILE A 114 -20.49 11.00 -17.37
N ALA A 115 -19.58 10.05 -17.21
CA ALA A 115 -18.18 10.21 -17.58
C ALA A 115 -17.83 9.18 -18.64
N ASP A 116 -17.50 9.64 -19.84
CA ASP A 116 -17.02 8.83 -20.95
C ASP A 116 -15.51 9.01 -21.07
N ILE A 117 -14.78 7.91 -20.92
CA ILE A 117 -13.35 7.89 -20.81
C ILE A 117 -12.80 6.99 -21.89
N ARG A 118 -11.68 7.42 -22.47
CA ARG A 118 -10.97 6.63 -23.44
C ARG A 118 -9.49 6.71 -23.19
N TYR A 119 -8.92 5.58 -22.80
CA TYR A 119 -7.49 5.37 -22.87
C TYR A 119 -7.09 4.90 -24.26
N THR A 120 -5.96 5.38 -24.71
CA THR A 120 -5.32 5.00 -25.97
C THR A 120 -4.19 4.01 -25.67
N SER A 121 -3.82 3.18 -26.64
CA SER A 121 -2.73 2.24 -26.41
C SER A 121 -1.41 2.99 -26.25
N GLU A 122 -0.48 2.47 -25.44
CA GLU A 122 0.86 3.06 -25.25
C GLU A 122 1.64 3.24 -26.57
N SER A 123 1.27 2.49 -27.61
CA SER A 123 1.84 2.58 -28.97
C SER A 123 1.24 3.70 -29.83
N SER A 124 0.21 4.38 -29.35
CA SER A 124 -0.53 5.41 -30.07
C SER A 124 0.00 6.80 -29.70
N GLU A 125 0.13 7.68 -30.69
CA GLU A 125 0.41 9.11 -30.49
C GLU A 125 -0.86 9.92 -30.16
N ALA A 126 -2.03 9.26 -30.15
CA ALA A 126 -3.27 9.88 -29.72
C ALA A 126 -3.25 10.10 -28.19
N ASN A 127 -3.90 11.16 -27.73
CA ASN A 127 -4.05 11.42 -26.30
C ASN A 127 -5.27 10.69 -25.74
N ASP A 128 -5.16 10.29 -24.50
CA ASP A 128 -6.30 9.90 -23.67
C ASP A 128 -7.24 11.09 -23.47
N TRP A 129 -8.52 10.83 -23.28
CA TRP A 129 -9.48 11.89 -23.00
C TRP A 129 -10.60 11.41 -22.09
N ALA A 130 -11.17 12.37 -21.37
CA ALA A 130 -12.36 12.20 -20.56
C ALA A 130 -13.37 13.31 -20.89
N THR A 131 -14.61 12.92 -21.09
CA THR A 131 -15.75 13.83 -21.24
C THR A 131 -16.73 13.58 -20.12
N VAL A 132 -16.96 14.59 -19.29
CA VAL A 132 -17.89 14.50 -18.16
C VAL A 132 -19.06 15.44 -18.43
N TYR A 133 -20.27 14.94 -18.33
CA TYR A 133 -21.49 15.72 -18.51
C TYR A 133 -22.60 15.27 -17.58
N LEU A 134 -23.67 16.06 -17.51
CA LEU A 134 -24.86 15.75 -16.71
C LEU A 134 -26.03 15.50 -17.65
N ASN A 135 -26.74 14.41 -17.39
CA ASN A 135 -28.02 14.13 -17.98
C ASN A 135 -29.12 14.25 -16.92
N GLY A 136 -30.36 14.48 -17.32
CA GLY A 136 -31.47 14.64 -16.39
C GLY A 136 -32.83 14.47 -17.03
N SER A 137 -33.86 14.36 -16.19
CA SER A 137 -35.25 14.39 -16.63
C SER A 137 -35.61 15.69 -17.35
N SER A 138 -36.70 15.69 -18.12
CA SER A 138 -37.17 16.83 -18.91
C SER A 138 -37.51 18.09 -18.08
N ASP A 139 -37.58 17.97 -16.76
CA ASP A 139 -37.78 19.08 -15.83
C ASP A 139 -36.54 19.99 -15.71
N PHE A 140 -35.36 19.50 -16.11
CA PHE A 140 -34.10 20.25 -16.02
C PHE A 140 -33.69 20.78 -17.39
N ARG A 141 -33.41 22.08 -17.46
CA ARG A 141 -32.93 22.68 -18.70
C ARG A 141 -31.47 22.28 -18.93
N PRO A 142 -31.06 21.94 -20.16
CA PRO A 142 -29.67 21.58 -20.47
C PRO A 142 -28.66 22.61 -19.98
N ARG A 143 -28.98 23.91 -20.10
CA ARG A 143 -28.10 25.01 -19.63
C ARG A 143 -27.85 24.98 -18.12
N ASP A 144 -28.86 24.61 -17.33
CA ASP A 144 -28.72 24.53 -15.87
C ASP A 144 -27.78 23.35 -15.53
N LEU A 145 -27.96 22.20 -16.20
CA LEU A 145 -27.08 21.03 -16.05
C LEU A 145 -25.63 21.32 -16.47
N THR A 146 -25.42 22.00 -17.61
CA THR A 146 -24.06 22.42 -18.03
C THR A 146 -23.42 23.35 -17.00
N THR A 147 -24.20 24.27 -16.40
CA THR A 147 -23.68 25.17 -15.36
C THR A 147 -23.22 24.37 -14.14
N ILE A 148 -23.97 23.35 -13.74
CA ILE A 148 -23.63 22.46 -12.62
C ILE A 148 -22.38 21.63 -12.95
N GLN A 149 -22.30 21.06 -14.16
CA GLN A 149 -21.15 20.31 -14.65
C GLN A 149 -19.86 21.15 -14.57
N LEU A 150 -19.88 22.38 -15.10
CA LEU A 150 -18.72 23.28 -15.05
C LEU A 150 -18.28 23.60 -13.61
N ASN A 151 -19.22 23.56 -12.68
CA ASN A 151 -18.97 23.77 -11.27
C ASN A 151 -18.44 22.53 -10.53
N LEU A 152 -18.34 21.36 -11.16
CA LEU A 152 -17.67 20.18 -10.56
C LEU A 152 -16.18 20.47 -10.33
N GLY A 153 -15.54 21.24 -11.20
CA GLY A 153 -14.12 21.60 -11.09
C GLY A 153 -13.76 22.32 -9.78
N ARG A 154 -14.72 23.03 -9.14
CA ARG A 154 -14.49 23.67 -7.83
C ARG A 154 -14.26 22.65 -6.70
N PHE A 155 -14.66 21.40 -6.91
CA PHE A 155 -14.44 20.27 -6.01
C PHE A 155 -13.22 19.42 -6.41
N GLY A 156 -12.41 19.90 -7.36
CA GLY A 156 -11.27 19.16 -7.91
C GLY A 156 -11.67 18.05 -8.88
N LEU A 157 -12.92 18.02 -9.33
CA LEU A 157 -13.41 17.03 -10.29
C LEU A 157 -13.19 17.57 -11.71
N THR A 158 -11.95 17.49 -12.18
CA THR A 158 -11.50 17.89 -13.52
C THR A 158 -11.28 16.67 -14.42
N ASN A 159 -11.20 16.86 -15.73
CA ASN A 159 -10.98 15.76 -16.68
C ASN A 159 -9.72 14.94 -16.35
N ASP A 160 -8.63 15.60 -15.91
CA ASP A 160 -7.40 14.91 -15.50
C ASP A 160 -7.64 13.94 -14.33
N VAL A 161 -8.46 14.34 -13.35
CA VAL A 161 -8.80 13.48 -12.21
C VAL A 161 -9.68 12.30 -12.64
N PHE A 162 -10.57 12.50 -13.62
CA PHE A 162 -11.32 11.40 -14.22
C PHE A 162 -10.41 10.45 -15.00
N LEU A 163 -9.35 10.94 -15.65
CA LEU A 163 -8.36 10.10 -16.30
C LEU A 163 -7.48 9.34 -15.30
N ASP A 164 -7.11 9.95 -14.18
CA ASP A 164 -6.22 9.33 -13.20
C ASP A 164 -6.94 8.30 -12.31
N ASP A 165 -8.18 8.59 -11.89
CA ASP A 165 -8.96 7.71 -11.01
C ASP A 165 -10.47 7.78 -11.36
N PRO A 166 -10.89 7.13 -12.45
CA PRO A 166 -12.25 7.27 -12.98
C PRO A 166 -13.32 6.75 -12.03
N GLY A 167 -13.03 5.64 -11.33
CA GLY A 167 -13.94 4.99 -10.40
C GLY A 167 -14.24 5.86 -9.17
N TRP A 168 -13.21 6.45 -8.58
CA TRP A 168 -13.36 7.41 -7.49
C TRP A 168 -14.00 8.72 -7.96
N ALA A 169 -13.55 9.26 -9.10
CA ALA A 169 -14.00 10.56 -9.60
C ALA A 169 -15.50 10.57 -9.92
N ILE A 170 -16.01 9.52 -10.59
CA ILE A 170 -17.43 9.42 -10.97
C ILE A 170 -18.35 9.29 -9.75
N THR A 171 -17.94 8.49 -8.76
CA THR A 171 -18.69 8.34 -7.50
C THR A 171 -18.65 9.62 -6.66
N ARG A 172 -17.50 10.30 -6.63
CA ARG A 172 -17.35 11.61 -5.97
C ARG A 172 -18.17 12.70 -6.65
N ALA A 173 -18.24 12.70 -7.98
CA ALA A 173 -19.08 13.63 -8.73
C ALA A 173 -20.56 13.39 -8.44
N ALA A 174 -21.01 12.14 -8.43
CA ALA A 174 -22.39 11.77 -8.13
C ALA A 174 -22.87 12.32 -6.78
N VAL A 175 -22.04 12.22 -5.73
CA VAL A 175 -22.40 12.76 -4.39
C VAL A 175 -22.29 14.28 -4.29
N THR A 176 -21.61 14.93 -5.23
CA THR A 176 -21.44 16.39 -5.27
C THR A 176 -22.61 17.08 -5.97
N VAL A 177 -23.23 16.43 -6.95
CA VAL A 177 -24.36 16.98 -7.72
C VAL A 177 -25.53 17.45 -6.84
N PRO A 178 -26.03 16.71 -5.84
CA PRO A 178 -27.13 17.17 -4.98
C PRO A 178 -26.90 18.55 -4.34
N LEU A 179 -25.66 18.83 -3.93
CA LEU A 179 -25.27 20.13 -3.38
C LEU A 179 -25.30 21.20 -4.47
N LEU A 180 -24.69 20.93 -5.62
CA LEU A 180 -24.65 21.87 -6.75
C LEU A 180 -26.04 22.20 -7.28
N MET A 181 -26.96 21.23 -7.30
CA MET A 181 -28.37 21.44 -7.66
C MET A 181 -29.05 22.40 -6.69
N ALA A 182 -28.76 22.30 -5.39
CA ALA A 182 -29.31 23.21 -4.39
C ALA A 182 -28.73 24.63 -4.52
N GLU A 183 -27.42 24.75 -4.75
CA GLU A 183 -26.76 26.05 -4.99
C GLU A 183 -27.27 26.75 -6.26
N ALA A 184 -27.60 25.98 -7.30
CA ALA A 184 -28.22 26.49 -8.52
C ALA A 184 -29.70 26.86 -8.33
N GLY A 185 -30.28 26.64 -7.15
CA GLY A 185 -31.69 26.91 -6.85
C GLY A 185 -32.67 25.95 -7.51
N LEU A 186 -32.19 24.81 -8.01
CA LEU A 186 -33.03 23.79 -8.68
C LEU A 186 -33.71 22.85 -7.69
N THR A 187 -33.23 22.81 -6.45
CA THR A 187 -33.80 22.04 -5.36
C THR A 187 -33.49 22.70 -4.02
N GLN A 188 -34.16 22.26 -2.96
CA GLN A 188 -33.83 22.71 -1.62
C GLN A 188 -32.54 22.05 -1.14
N PRO A 189 -31.74 22.72 -0.28
CA PRO A 189 -30.59 22.09 0.34
C PRO A 189 -30.99 20.80 1.04
N ALA A 190 -30.17 19.76 0.88
CA ALA A 190 -30.41 18.50 1.57
C ALA A 190 -30.42 18.71 3.09
N ALA A 191 -31.29 17.99 3.79
CA ALA A 191 -31.40 18.12 5.24
C ALA A 191 -30.06 17.78 5.91
N VAL A 192 -29.47 18.75 6.59
CA VAL A 192 -28.31 18.50 7.44
C VAL A 192 -28.78 17.68 8.63
N PRO A 193 -28.14 16.54 8.96
CA PRO A 193 -28.47 15.81 10.17
C PRO A 193 -28.42 16.77 11.35
N ALA A 194 -29.54 16.91 12.08
CA ALA A 194 -29.54 17.70 13.29
C ALA A 194 -28.45 17.16 14.21
N ALA A 195 -27.51 18.02 14.60
CA ALA A 195 -26.52 17.64 15.59
C ALA A 195 -27.28 17.13 16.82
N SER A 196 -27.00 15.88 17.22
CA SER A 196 -27.51 15.40 18.50
C SER A 196 -27.02 16.36 19.59
N PRO A 197 -27.84 16.71 20.59
CA PRO A 197 -27.41 17.60 21.66
C PRO A 197 -26.11 17.05 22.23
N VAL A 198 -25.06 17.87 22.16
CA VAL A 198 -23.71 17.52 22.60
C VAL A 198 -23.79 17.24 24.10
N ALA A 199 -23.94 15.97 24.47
CA ALA A 199 -23.58 15.54 25.81
C ALA A 199 -22.15 16.01 26.03
N SER A 200 -21.88 16.70 27.14
CA SER A 200 -20.56 17.21 27.48
C SER A 200 -19.50 16.12 27.24
N VAL A 201 -18.80 16.22 26.11
CA VAL A 201 -17.77 15.26 25.73
C VAL A 201 -16.60 15.60 26.64
N ALA A 202 -16.20 14.63 27.47
CA ALA A 202 -14.98 14.76 28.26
C ALA A 202 -13.84 15.19 27.31
N PRO A 203 -12.98 16.14 27.71
CA PRO A 203 -11.91 16.62 26.86
C PRO A 203 -11.13 15.41 26.32
N LEU A 204 -10.84 15.41 25.02
CA LEU A 204 -10.01 14.36 24.44
C LEU A 204 -8.73 14.26 25.27
N PRO A 205 -8.26 13.05 25.60
CA PRO A 205 -6.96 12.90 26.24
C PRO A 205 -5.93 13.60 25.36
N ASP A 206 -4.96 14.26 26.01
CA ASP A 206 -3.88 14.96 25.30
C ASP A 206 -3.37 14.10 24.16
N ALA A 207 -3.31 14.68 22.95
CA ALA A 207 -2.80 13.99 21.77
C ALA A 207 -1.38 13.50 22.09
N GLY A 208 -1.27 12.22 22.43
CA GLY A 208 0.00 11.57 22.67
C GLY A 208 0.86 11.78 21.44
N THR A 209 2.05 12.31 21.62
CA THR A 209 2.97 12.56 20.52
C THR A 209 3.33 11.24 19.86
N ASP A 210 2.73 10.96 18.68
CA ASP A 210 3.00 9.76 17.87
C ASP A 210 4.35 9.92 17.14
N LEU A 211 5.42 10.08 17.94
CA LEU A 211 6.80 10.24 17.48
C LEU A 211 7.26 9.04 16.66
N TRP A 212 6.69 7.86 16.93
CA TRP A 212 7.00 6.66 16.17
C TRP A 212 6.49 6.77 14.74
N ARG A 213 5.25 7.24 14.53
CA ARG A 213 4.67 7.38 13.19
C ARG A 213 5.24 8.58 12.43
N ASP A 214 5.35 9.74 13.08
CA ASP A 214 5.85 10.97 12.45
C ASP A 214 7.33 10.90 12.10
N ARG A 215 8.13 10.23 12.94
CA ARG A 215 9.60 10.18 12.78
C ARG A 215 10.13 8.81 12.43
N ARG A 216 9.28 7.87 11.96
CA ARG A 216 9.69 6.51 11.57
C ARG A 216 10.89 6.50 10.63
N ALA A 217 10.90 7.38 9.63
CA ALA A 217 11.96 7.44 8.64
C ALA A 217 13.29 7.89 9.27
N TYR A 218 13.24 8.88 10.16
CA TYR A 218 14.42 9.36 10.90
C TYR A 218 14.96 8.30 11.86
N LEU A 219 14.08 7.59 12.58
CA LEU A 219 14.47 6.50 13.47
C LEU A 219 15.11 5.33 12.72
N ILE A 220 14.54 4.94 11.57
CA ILE A 220 15.11 3.89 10.71
C ILE A 220 16.48 4.32 10.18
N ALA A 221 16.61 5.56 9.67
CA ALA A 221 17.88 6.06 9.15
C ALA A 221 18.97 6.10 10.24
N THR A 222 18.63 6.55 11.44
CA THR A 222 19.55 6.60 12.59
C THR A 222 19.96 5.19 13.03
N GLY A 223 19.00 4.26 13.09
CA GLY A 223 19.27 2.86 13.42
C GLY A 223 20.19 2.18 12.40
N ALA A 224 19.96 2.42 11.11
CA ALA A 224 20.81 1.91 10.04
C ALA A 224 22.24 2.47 10.14
N LEU A 225 22.40 3.77 10.41
CA LEU A 225 23.70 4.40 10.57
C LEU A 225 24.48 3.79 11.75
N LEU A 226 23.83 3.59 12.90
CA LEU A 226 24.46 2.98 14.07
C LEU A 226 24.94 1.55 13.80
N LEU A 227 24.17 0.76 13.04
CA LEU A 227 24.57 -0.59 12.64
C LEU A 227 25.80 -0.58 11.74
N VAL A 228 25.86 0.35 10.79
CA VAL A 228 27.05 0.54 9.92
C VAL A 228 28.27 0.92 10.76
N THR A 229 28.12 1.84 11.71
CA THR A 229 29.22 2.22 12.61
C THR A 229 29.71 1.02 13.45
N ALA A 230 28.78 0.24 14.03
CA ALA A 230 29.13 -0.95 14.79
C ALA A 230 29.87 -2.00 13.94
N LEU A 231 29.48 -2.16 12.67
CA LEU A 231 30.16 -3.02 11.71
C LEU A 231 31.62 -2.56 11.49
N PHE A 232 31.85 -1.29 11.23
CA PHE A 232 33.21 -0.77 11.04
C PHE A 232 34.09 -0.95 12.29
N VAL A 233 33.55 -0.69 13.48
CA VAL A 233 34.28 -0.88 14.74
C VAL A 233 34.64 -2.35 14.95
N THR A 234 33.69 -3.26 14.73
CA THR A 234 33.94 -4.71 14.89
C THR A 234 34.96 -5.22 13.87
N VAL A 235 34.87 -4.82 12.61
CA VAL A 235 35.86 -5.15 11.56
C VAL A 235 37.23 -4.60 11.93
N GLY A 236 37.32 -3.35 12.36
CA GLY A 236 38.58 -2.73 12.80
C GLY A 236 39.22 -3.46 13.97
N LEU A 237 38.44 -3.85 14.98
CA LEU A 237 38.92 -4.63 16.13
C LEU A 237 39.39 -6.04 15.72
N VAL A 238 38.70 -6.70 14.79
CA VAL A 238 39.09 -8.02 14.27
C VAL A 238 40.38 -7.92 13.46
N GLN A 239 40.50 -6.94 12.58
CA GLN A 239 41.72 -6.69 11.79
C GLN A 239 42.91 -6.38 12.70
N ARG A 240 42.72 -5.51 13.71
CA ARG A 240 43.75 -5.19 14.71
C ARG A 240 44.19 -6.41 15.50
N ARG A 241 43.26 -7.26 15.93
CA ARG A 241 43.58 -8.54 16.62
C ARG A 241 44.35 -9.50 15.70
N ARG A 242 44.03 -9.55 14.41
CA ARG A 242 44.76 -10.37 13.42
C ARG A 242 46.18 -9.85 13.21
N GLN A 243 46.36 -8.54 13.08
CA GLN A 243 47.68 -7.91 12.96
C GLN A 243 48.54 -8.18 14.21
N LEU A 244 47.99 -8.01 15.41
CA LEU A 244 48.70 -8.29 16.66
C LEU A 244 49.10 -9.77 16.81
N ARG A 245 48.29 -10.71 16.30
CA ARG A 245 48.64 -12.14 16.29
C ARG A 245 49.69 -12.50 15.24
N ALA A 246 49.70 -11.81 14.10
CA ALA A 246 50.71 -11.99 13.05
C ALA A 246 52.06 -11.33 13.41
N ALA A 247 52.04 -10.31 14.27
CA ALA A 247 53.22 -9.57 14.72
C ALA A 247 53.93 -10.18 15.95
N VAL A 248 53.57 -11.40 16.38
CA VAL A 248 54.38 -12.16 17.34
C VAL A 248 55.40 -12.99 16.55
N PRO A 249 56.65 -12.52 16.35
CA PRO A 249 57.71 -13.39 15.88
C PRO A 249 57.92 -14.48 16.93
N ALA A 250 58.03 -15.72 16.47
CA ALA A 250 58.46 -16.84 17.28
C ALA A 250 59.86 -16.55 17.84
N GLN A 251 59.94 -15.99 19.05
CA GLN A 251 61.17 -16.01 19.83
C GLN A 251 61.40 -17.43 20.32
N ARG A 252 62.34 -18.08 19.63
CA ARG A 252 63.04 -19.29 20.01
C ARG A 252 63.79 -19.04 21.33
N PRO A 253 63.74 -19.96 22.30
CA PRO A 253 64.89 -20.20 23.16
C PRO A 253 65.47 -21.55 22.80
N GLU A 254 66.60 -21.50 22.13
CA GLU A 254 67.65 -22.49 22.24
C GLU A 254 68.16 -22.44 23.70
N ALA A 255 67.88 -23.47 24.49
CA ALA A 255 68.56 -23.73 25.77
C ALA A 255 68.36 -25.20 26.20
N ASP A 256 69.48 -25.85 26.51
CA ASP A 256 69.65 -27.07 27.30
C ASP A 256 69.19 -28.44 26.75
N ARG A 257 70.03 -29.00 25.88
CA ARG A 257 70.40 -30.42 25.95
C ARG A 257 71.92 -30.60 26.07
N ALA A 258 72.48 -30.04 27.13
CA ALA A 258 73.64 -30.63 27.77
C ALA A 258 73.16 -31.39 29.01
N ARG A 259 73.75 -32.57 29.25
CA ARG A 259 73.82 -33.27 30.55
C ARG A 259 72.68 -34.27 30.88
N SER A 260 72.79 -35.48 30.33
CA SER A 260 72.54 -36.70 31.10
C SER A 260 73.60 -37.76 30.78
N ARG A 261 74.28 -38.18 31.85
CA ARG A 261 75.46 -39.02 31.94
C ARG A 261 75.19 -40.51 31.63
N THR A 262 76.24 -41.14 31.10
CA THR A 262 76.71 -42.53 31.25
C THR A 262 75.86 -43.58 31.98
N ARG A 263 75.76 -44.77 31.37
CA ARG A 263 75.93 -46.05 32.09
C ARG A 263 76.62 -47.09 31.21
N GLU A 264 77.68 -47.66 31.77
CA GLU A 264 78.49 -48.80 31.31
C GLU A 264 77.66 -50.03 30.92
N SER A 265 78.21 -50.86 30.01
CA SER A 265 78.57 -52.25 30.37
C SER A 265 79.34 -52.98 29.25
N ALA A 266 80.41 -53.65 29.68
CA ALA A 266 81.09 -54.85 29.17
C ALA A 266 81.88 -54.77 27.85
#